data_AF-A0A949IXE4-F1
#
_entry.id   AF-A0A949IXE4-F1
#
_cell.length_a   1.000
_cell.length_b   1.000
_cell.length_c   1.000
_cell.angle_alpha   90.00
_cell.angle_beta   90.00
_cell.angle_gamma   90.00
#
_symmetry.space_group_name_H-M   'P 1'
#
loop_
_entity.id
_entity.type
_entity.pdbx_description
1 polymer ?
#
loop_
_entity_poly.entity_id
_entity_poly.type
_entity_poly.pdbx_seq_one_letter_code
_entity_poly.pdbx_strand_id
1 'polypeptide(L)'
;MKTKKTAKKKTARKKPAAGKTAVKKPAAKKLLQAGEPAPFRVENAGGKTAGLVICDHASFRVPRALKDMGLKKNALKKHIGWDIGAEDAALHIARAFGMPAVIAQYSRLVVDLNRAPDYRECMPETSDHVKIPANAGLAKKGKDGRLAEIYWPYHKAVARLTDRQAGGRTDQKFAAKKTPLLLFIHSFTPRMDGQQRPWHISILWKKEEKIAKKVVRALRQAHPELL
;
A
#
# COMPACT_ATOMS: atom_id res chain seq x y z
N MET A 1 -89.47 -12.97 29.40
CA MET A 1 -88.87 -12.59 28.10
C MET A 1 -87.35 -12.54 28.26
N LYS A 2 -86.66 -13.67 28.08
CA LYS A 2 -85.82 -14.05 26.91
C LYS A 2 -84.58 -13.16 26.69
N THR A 3 -83.49 -13.51 27.38
CA THR A 3 -82.10 -13.11 27.10
C THR A 3 -81.54 -13.92 25.93
N LYS A 4 -81.08 -13.27 24.86
CA LYS A 4 -80.49 -13.92 23.67
C LYS A 4 -78.98 -14.10 23.84
N LYS A 5 -78.55 -15.36 23.76
CA LYS A 5 -77.16 -15.82 23.61
C LYS A 5 -76.57 -15.35 22.27
N THR A 6 -75.36 -14.81 22.29
CA THR A 6 -74.52 -14.60 21.10
C THR A 6 -73.46 -15.71 21.00
N ALA A 7 -73.37 -16.32 19.82
CA ALA A 7 -72.57 -17.50 19.53
C ALA A 7 -71.09 -17.19 19.27
N LYS A 8 -70.20 -18.04 19.79
CA LYS A 8 -68.75 -18.02 19.57
C LYS A 8 -68.41 -18.38 18.11
N LYS A 9 -67.68 -17.50 17.43
CA LYS A 9 -67.11 -17.74 16.09
C LYS A 9 -65.75 -18.45 16.25
N LYS A 10 -65.62 -19.67 15.71
CA LYS A 10 -64.37 -20.46 15.68
C LYS A 10 -63.37 -19.79 14.73
N THR A 11 -62.19 -19.44 15.22
CA THR A 11 -61.04 -19.03 14.39
C THR A 11 -60.16 -20.25 14.11
N ALA A 12 -59.98 -20.57 12.82
CA ALA A 12 -59.10 -21.64 12.36
C ALA A 12 -57.63 -21.21 12.50
N ARG A 13 -56.81 -22.06 13.14
CA ARG A 13 -55.34 -21.90 13.22
C ARG A 13 -54.72 -21.99 11.83
N LYS A 14 -54.11 -20.90 11.34
CA LYS A 14 -53.16 -20.94 10.21
C LYS A 14 -51.82 -21.52 10.71
N LYS A 15 -51.32 -22.57 10.04
CA LYS A 15 -49.95 -23.09 10.23
C LYS A 15 -48.93 -22.01 9.82
N PRO A 16 -47.79 -21.87 10.53
CA PRO A 16 -46.75 -20.96 10.09
C PRO A 16 -46.05 -21.52 8.84
N ALA A 17 -45.80 -20.65 7.87
CA ALA A 17 -45.04 -20.97 6.68
C ALA A 17 -43.57 -21.28 7.06
N ALA A 18 -43.00 -22.31 6.44
CA ALA A 18 -41.62 -22.72 6.62
C ALA A 18 -40.67 -21.54 6.33
N GLY A 19 -39.81 -21.22 7.31
CA GLY A 19 -38.80 -20.18 7.18
C GLY A 19 -37.81 -20.53 6.07
N LYS A 20 -37.65 -19.63 5.10
CA LYS A 20 -36.56 -19.70 4.13
C LYS A 20 -35.25 -19.50 4.90
N THR A 21 -34.47 -20.56 5.06
CA THR A 21 -33.08 -20.46 5.54
C THR A 21 -32.30 -19.54 4.60
N ALA A 22 -31.89 -18.38 5.11
CA ALA A 22 -31.01 -17.48 4.38
C ALA A 22 -29.68 -18.19 4.13
N VAL A 23 -29.42 -18.52 2.86
CA VAL A 23 -28.11 -19.04 2.43
C VAL A 23 -27.10 -17.92 2.69
N LYS A 24 -26.25 -18.09 3.72
CA LYS A 24 -25.11 -17.20 3.95
C LYS A 24 -24.26 -17.20 2.69
N LYS A 25 -24.20 -16.06 2.01
CA LYS A 25 -23.29 -15.82 0.89
C LYS A 25 -21.87 -16.15 1.38
N PRO A 26 -21.09 -17.00 0.68
CA PRO A 26 -19.75 -17.34 1.13
C PRO A 26 -18.94 -16.06 1.29
N ALA A 27 -18.32 -15.89 2.46
CA ALA A 27 -17.44 -14.76 2.71
C ALA A 27 -16.39 -14.68 1.59
N ALA A 28 -16.17 -13.47 1.06
CA ALA A 28 -15.14 -13.28 0.05
C ALA A 28 -13.80 -13.79 0.61
N LYS A 29 -13.14 -14.68 -0.14
CA LYS A 29 -11.83 -15.22 0.24
C LYS A 29 -10.86 -14.03 0.36
N LYS A 30 -10.28 -13.84 1.56
CA LYS A 30 -9.29 -12.80 1.84
C LYS A 30 -8.07 -12.99 0.94
N LEU A 31 -7.46 -11.87 0.54
CA LEU A 31 -6.20 -11.85 -0.20
C LEU A 31 -5.05 -12.30 0.70
N LEU A 32 -4.92 -11.69 1.87
CA LEU A 32 -3.93 -12.05 2.88
C LEU A 32 -4.46 -13.19 3.76
N GLN A 33 -3.72 -14.28 3.80
CA GLN A 33 -4.03 -15.46 4.61
C GLN A 33 -3.45 -15.33 6.03
N ALA A 34 -3.96 -16.16 6.95
CA ALA A 34 -3.48 -16.19 8.33
C ALA A 34 -1.96 -16.47 8.40
N GLY A 35 -1.24 -15.68 9.20
CA GLY A 35 0.22 -15.79 9.35
C GLY A 35 1.03 -15.13 8.24
N GLU A 36 0.40 -14.47 7.27
CA GLU A 36 1.12 -13.56 6.37
C GLU A 36 1.43 -12.23 7.08
N PRO A 37 2.56 -11.55 6.74
CA PRO A 37 2.88 -10.26 7.34
C PRO A 37 1.81 -9.19 7.10
N ALA A 38 1.77 -8.17 7.96
CA ALA A 38 0.98 -6.97 7.70
C ALA A 38 1.44 -6.29 6.38
N PRO A 39 0.59 -5.50 5.70
CA PRO A 39 0.93 -4.88 4.42
C PRO A 39 2.12 -3.91 4.46
N PHE A 40 2.44 -3.42 5.67
CA PHE A 40 3.60 -2.59 5.94
C PHE A 40 4.15 -2.90 7.33
N ARG A 41 5.32 -2.37 7.63
CA ARG A 41 5.83 -2.24 9.00
C ARG A 41 6.39 -0.85 9.22
N VAL A 42 6.51 -0.46 10.47
CA VAL A 42 7.05 0.85 10.86
C VAL A 42 8.33 0.61 11.63
N GLU A 43 9.43 1.17 11.12
CA GLU A 43 10.74 1.12 11.74
C GLU A 43 11.04 2.48 12.39
N ASN A 44 11.82 2.47 13.47
CA ASN A 44 12.13 3.67 14.25
C ASN A 44 10.87 4.50 14.61
N ALA A 45 9.80 3.84 15.05
CA ALA A 45 8.50 4.48 15.33
C ALA A 45 8.57 5.60 16.40
N GLY A 46 9.64 5.65 17.20
CA GLY A 46 9.92 6.68 18.20
C GLY A 46 10.73 7.87 17.68
N GLY A 47 11.10 7.89 16.39
CA GLY A 47 11.88 8.97 15.77
C GLY A 47 11.22 10.33 15.99
N LYS A 48 12.03 11.30 16.46
CA LYS A 48 11.59 12.63 16.91
C LYS A 48 11.83 13.71 15.85
N THR A 49 12.63 13.42 14.84
CA THR A 49 12.89 14.33 13.72
C THR A 49 11.61 14.46 12.90
N ALA A 50 11.23 15.71 12.59
CA ALA A 50 10.03 16.02 11.82
C ALA A 50 10.20 15.60 10.35
N GLY A 51 10.03 14.31 10.11
CA GLY A 51 10.14 13.70 8.80
C GLY A 51 9.74 12.24 8.83
N LEU A 52 9.56 11.67 7.65
CA LEU A 52 9.14 10.30 7.47
C LEU A 52 9.86 9.72 6.25
N VAL A 53 10.53 8.60 6.44
CA VAL A 53 11.09 7.81 5.34
C VAL A 53 10.03 6.83 4.85
N ILE A 54 9.88 6.70 3.54
CA ILE A 54 8.85 5.89 2.90
C ILE A 54 9.53 5.01 1.85
N CYS A 55 9.29 3.70 1.91
CA CYS A 55 9.82 2.74 0.95
C CYS A 55 8.67 1.88 0.40
N ASP A 56 8.03 2.38 -0.67
CA ASP A 56 6.83 1.78 -1.28
C ASP A 56 7.12 0.43 -1.96
N HIS A 57 8.35 0.22 -2.42
CA HIS A 57 8.75 -0.94 -3.25
C HIS A 57 9.79 -1.82 -2.54
N ALA A 58 9.71 -1.96 -1.22
CA ALA A 58 10.72 -2.62 -0.39
C ALA A 58 10.76 -4.16 -0.48
N SER A 59 9.73 -4.81 -1.01
CA SER A 59 9.62 -6.28 -0.96
C SER A 59 9.06 -6.85 -2.26
N PHE A 60 9.57 -8.00 -2.70
CA PHE A 60 8.99 -8.78 -3.79
C PHE A 60 7.95 -9.81 -3.33
N ARG A 61 7.55 -9.80 -2.06
CA ARG A 61 6.61 -10.78 -1.49
C ARG A 61 5.24 -10.67 -2.17
N VAL A 62 4.62 -11.82 -2.41
CA VAL A 62 3.27 -11.93 -2.98
C VAL A 62 2.37 -12.64 -1.97
N PRO A 63 1.09 -12.21 -1.80
CA PRO A 63 0.14 -12.94 -0.98
C PRO A 63 0.01 -14.39 -1.41
N ARG A 64 -0.05 -15.33 -0.47
CA ARG A 64 -0.17 -16.77 -0.79
C ARG A 64 -1.36 -17.08 -1.70
N ALA A 65 -2.44 -16.31 -1.61
CA ALA A 65 -3.61 -16.44 -2.47
C ALA A 65 -3.32 -16.21 -3.97
N LEU A 66 -2.26 -15.44 -4.30
CA LEU A 66 -1.84 -15.14 -5.67
C LEU A 66 -0.66 -16.01 -6.16
N LYS A 67 -0.15 -16.93 -5.33
CA LYS A 67 1.00 -17.78 -5.62
C LYS A 67 2.20 -16.96 -6.11
N ASP A 68 2.65 -17.18 -7.35
CA ASP A 68 3.75 -16.50 -8.04
C ASP A 68 3.26 -15.47 -9.06
N MET A 69 1.98 -15.09 -9.00
CA MET A 69 1.31 -14.22 -9.98
C MET A 69 1.29 -14.77 -11.43
N GLY A 70 1.57 -16.05 -11.61
CA GLY A 70 1.74 -16.68 -12.93
C GLY A 70 3.05 -16.29 -13.62
N LEU A 71 4.02 -15.76 -12.87
CA LEU A 71 5.32 -15.33 -13.40
C LEU A 71 6.31 -16.50 -13.44
N LYS A 72 7.28 -16.42 -14.37
CA LYS A 72 8.42 -17.34 -14.38
C LYS A 72 9.26 -17.20 -13.09
N LYS A 73 9.96 -18.28 -12.71
CA LYS A 73 10.88 -18.30 -11.57
C LYS A 73 11.82 -17.08 -11.60
N ASN A 74 12.01 -16.46 -10.44
CA ASN A 74 12.85 -15.27 -10.21
C ASN A 74 12.38 -13.95 -10.82
N ALA A 75 11.31 -13.88 -11.62
CA ALA A 75 10.82 -12.61 -12.16
C ALA A 75 10.47 -11.60 -11.05
N LEU A 76 9.82 -12.07 -9.98
CA LEU A 76 9.53 -11.26 -8.78
C LEU A 76 10.79 -10.69 -8.12
N LYS A 77 11.92 -11.40 -8.18
CA LYS A 77 13.17 -10.95 -7.55
C LYS A 77 13.92 -9.90 -8.38
N LYS A 78 13.49 -9.62 -9.61
CA LYS A 78 14.03 -8.55 -10.46
C LYS A 78 13.40 -7.20 -10.12
N HIS A 79 13.93 -6.13 -10.70
CA HIS A 79 13.49 -4.75 -10.51
C HIS A 79 11.98 -4.51 -10.81
N ILE A 80 11.34 -5.37 -11.61
CA ILE A 80 9.89 -5.28 -11.86
C ILE A 80 9.06 -5.58 -10.60
N GLY A 81 9.58 -6.42 -9.70
CA GLY A 81 8.86 -6.88 -8.50
C GLY A 81 9.00 -5.94 -7.31
N TRP A 82 10.11 -5.21 -7.25
CA TRP A 82 10.54 -4.41 -6.10
C TRP A 82 11.81 -3.62 -6.44
N ASP A 83 12.16 -2.67 -5.57
CA ASP A 83 13.35 -1.86 -5.67
C ASP A 83 14.48 -2.50 -4.83
N ILE A 84 15.38 -3.20 -5.52
CA ILE A 84 16.47 -3.96 -4.90
C ILE A 84 17.36 -3.00 -4.10
N GLY A 85 17.55 -3.30 -2.81
CA GLY A 85 18.38 -2.50 -1.90
C GLY A 85 17.73 -1.21 -1.37
N ALA A 86 16.53 -0.85 -1.82
CA ALA A 86 15.87 0.38 -1.36
C ALA A 86 15.49 0.32 0.14
N GLU A 87 15.12 -0.86 0.65
CA GLU A 87 14.84 -1.05 2.08
C GLU A 87 16.08 -0.74 2.93
N ASP A 88 17.24 -1.29 2.58
CA ASP A 88 18.49 -1.08 3.34
C ASP A 88 18.87 0.40 3.37
N ALA A 89 18.77 1.07 2.21
CA ALA A 89 19.01 2.51 2.11
C ALA A 89 18.01 3.32 2.96
N ALA A 90 16.73 2.96 2.92
CA ALA A 90 15.68 3.62 3.71
C ALA A 90 15.95 3.48 5.21
N LEU A 91 16.31 2.29 5.68
CA LEU A 91 16.61 2.05 7.10
C LEU A 91 17.91 2.73 7.55
N HIS A 92 18.90 2.84 6.66
CA HIS A 92 20.10 3.61 6.94
C HIS A 92 19.79 5.09 7.13
N ILE A 93 19.05 5.69 6.18
CA ILE A 93 18.63 7.10 6.23
C ILE A 93 17.76 7.36 7.46
N ALA A 94 16.77 6.51 7.73
CA ALA A 94 15.87 6.66 8.86
C ALA A 94 16.62 6.68 10.20
N ARG A 95 17.63 5.81 10.37
CA ARG A 95 18.49 5.80 11.55
C ARG A 95 19.37 7.04 11.62
N ALA A 96 20.05 7.40 10.53
CA ALA A 96 20.95 8.54 10.49
C ALA A 96 20.25 9.88 10.82
N PHE A 97 19.02 10.05 10.35
CA PHE A 97 18.23 11.27 10.59
C PHE A 97 17.29 11.17 11.80
N GLY A 98 17.25 10.04 12.51
CA GLY A 98 16.32 9.85 13.64
C GLY A 98 14.85 9.96 13.24
N MET A 99 14.50 9.56 12.01
CA MET A 99 13.15 9.59 11.46
C MET A 99 12.48 8.21 11.52
N PRO A 100 11.15 8.13 11.74
CA PRO A 100 10.41 6.90 11.47
C PRO A 100 10.49 6.52 9.98
N ALA A 101 10.35 5.22 9.69
CA ALA A 101 10.22 4.72 8.32
C ALA A 101 9.00 3.82 8.15
N VAL A 102 8.28 3.96 7.04
CA VAL A 102 7.23 3.02 6.61
C VAL A 102 7.77 2.16 5.49
N ILE A 103 7.77 0.84 5.70
CA ILE A 103 8.32 -0.13 4.76
C ILE A 103 7.21 -1.04 4.26
N ALA A 104 6.96 -1.02 2.94
CA ALA A 104 5.99 -1.90 2.31
C ALA A 104 6.42 -3.37 2.40
N GLN A 105 5.46 -4.28 2.58
CA GLN A 105 5.76 -5.71 2.73
C GLN A 105 5.32 -6.57 1.54
N TYR A 106 4.79 -5.98 0.47
CA TYR A 106 4.33 -6.72 -0.70
C TYR A 106 4.82 -6.06 -1.99
N SER A 107 4.97 -6.89 -3.03
CA SER A 107 5.43 -6.50 -4.35
C SER A 107 4.53 -5.45 -4.98
N ARG A 108 5.16 -4.49 -5.65
CA ARG A 108 4.49 -3.50 -6.49
C ARG A 108 3.65 -4.14 -7.61
N LEU A 109 3.94 -5.38 -8.01
CA LEU A 109 3.13 -6.10 -8.99
C LEU A 109 1.78 -6.56 -8.41
N VAL A 110 1.69 -6.75 -7.09
CA VAL A 110 0.41 -7.02 -6.41
C VAL A 110 -0.39 -5.74 -6.37
N VAL A 111 0.18 -4.66 -5.86
CA VAL A 111 -0.40 -3.33 -5.93
C VAL A 111 0.72 -2.31 -5.77
N ASP A 112 0.85 -1.40 -6.73
CA ASP A 112 1.87 -0.34 -6.67
C ASP A 112 1.37 0.79 -5.76
N LEU A 113 1.99 0.90 -4.58
CA LEU A 113 1.67 1.88 -3.54
C LEU A 113 2.07 3.32 -3.93
N ASN A 114 2.85 3.49 -5.00
CA ASN A 114 3.24 4.79 -5.55
C ASN A 114 2.41 5.13 -6.81
N ARG A 115 1.22 4.54 -6.96
CA ARG A 115 0.26 4.84 -8.04
C ARG A 115 -1.15 5.02 -7.46
N ALA A 116 -1.93 5.90 -8.08
CA ALA A 116 -3.34 6.06 -7.70
C ALA A 116 -4.15 4.81 -8.11
N PRO A 117 -5.19 4.40 -7.35
CA PRO A 117 -5.90 3.13 -7.58
C PRO A 117 -6.61 3.01 -8.94
N ASP A 118 -6.92 4.14 -9.56
CA ASP A 118 -7.57 4.28 -10.86
C ASP A 118 -6.59 4.19 -12.03
N TYR A 119 -5.29 4.34 -11.79
CA TYR A 119 -4.26 4.17 -12.81
C TYR A 119 -3.96 2.70 -13.08
N ARG A 120 -3.76 2.36 -14.35
CA ARG A 120 -3.49 0.98 -14.80
C ARG A 120 -2.21 0.44 -14.17
N GLU A 121 -1.25 1.32 -13.95
CA GLU A 121 0.05 1.07 -13.33
C GLU A 121 -0.06 0.67 -11.86
N CYS A 122 -1.20 0.89 -11.19
CA CYS A 122 -1.41 0.43 -9.82
C CYS A 122 -1.48 -1.11 -9.75
N MET A 123 -1.97 -1.76 -10.80
CA MET A 123 -2.02 -3.22 -10.91
C MET A 123 -1.68 -3.62 -12.36
N PRO A 124 -0.40 -3.48 -12.76
CA PRO A 124 -0.03 -3.50 -14.17
C PRO A 124 -0.19 -4.90 -14.77
N GLU A 125 -0.67 -4.98 -16.02
CA GLU A 125 -0.74 -6.25 -16.76
C GLU A 125 0.62 -6.63 -17.39
N THR A 126 1.51 -5.66 -17.56
CA THR A 126 2.86 -5.82 -18.11
C THR A 126 3.83 -4.88 -17.39
N SER A 127 5.06 -5.34 -17.13
CA SER A 127 6.16 -4.53 -16.60
C SER A 127 7.48 -4.96 -17.25
N ASP A 128 8.23 -4.02 -17.82
CA ASP A 128 9.49 -4.28 -18.55
C ASP A 128 9.37 -5.48 -19.51
N HIS A 129 8.37 -5.41 -20.41
CA HIS A 129 8.03 -6.46 -21.39
C HIS A 129 7.59 -7.82 -20.81
N VAL A 130 7.54 -7.97 -19.49
CA VAL A 130 7.06 -9.16 -18.79
C VAL A 130 5.57 -9.04 -18.54
N LYS A 131 4.77 -9.91 -19.14
CA LYS A 131 3.35 -10.06 -18.84
C LYS A 131 3.17 -10.57 -17.40
N ILE A 132 2.14 -10.08 -16.72
CA ILE A 132 1.79 -10.42 -15.33
C ILE A 132 0.42 -11.10 -15.35
N PRO A 133 0.35 -12.44 -15.50
CA PRO A 133 -0.91 -13.14 -15.75
C PRO A 133 -1.97 -12.93 -14.66
N ALA A 134 -1.58 -12.83 -13.38
CA ALA A 134 -2.52 -12.59 -12.30
C ALA A 134 -3.16 -11.18 -12.31
N ASN A 135 -2.67 -10.27 -13.16
CA ASN A 135 -3.23 -8.93 -13.34
C ASN A 135 -4.02 -8.78 -14.64
N ALA A 136 -3.83 -9.68 -15.62
CA ALA A 136 -4.52 -9.64 -16.90
C ALA A 136 -6.04 -9.73 -16.72
N GLY A 137 -6.78 -8.70 -17.15
CA GLY A 137 -8.24 -8.67 -17.03
C GLY A 137 -8.74 -8.73 -15.58
N LEU A 138 -7.96 -8.24 -14.62
CA LEU A 138 -8.26 -8.33 -13.18
C LEU A 138 -9.65 -7.75 -12.87
N ALA A 139 -10.58 -8.62 -12.44
CA ALA A 139 -11.93 -8.24 -12.09
C ALA A 139 -11.98 -7.27 -10.89
N LYS A 140 -13.05 -6.47 -10.81
CA LYS A 140 -13.25 -5.47 -9.75
C LYS A 140 -13.04 -6.04 -8.34
N LYS A 141 -13.55 -7.24 -8.05
CA LYS A 141 -13.39 -7.90 -6.75
C LYS A 141 -11.92 -8.16 -6.40
N GLY A 142 -11.09 -8.50 -7.39
CA GLY A 142 -9.65 -8.70 -7.21
C GLY A 142 -8.93 -7.38 -6.93
N LYS A 143 -9.31 -6.30 -7.63
CA LYS A 143 -8.82 -4.94 -7.36
C LYS A 143 -9.20 -4.49 -5.95
N ASP A 144 -10.48 -4.57 -5.60
CA ASP A 144 -11.00 -4.17 -4.30
C ASP A 144 -10.28 -4.91 -3.15
N GLY A 145 -10.00 -6.22 -3.30
CA GLY A 145 -9.28 -7.01 -2.29
C GLY A 145 -7.85 -6.52 -2.06
N ARG A 146 -7.11 -6.23 -3.14
CA ARG A 146 -5.75 -5.66 -3.06
C ARG A 146 -5.75 -4.27 -2.43
N LEU A 147 -6.73 -3.45 -2.78
CA LEU A 147 -6.86 -2.12 -2.21
C LEU A 147 -7.22 -2.18 -0.71
N ALA A 148 -8.18 -3.00 -0.35
CA ALA A 148 -8.69 -3.10 1.02
C ALA A 148 -7.64 -3.68 2.00
N GLU A 149 -6.88 -4.68 1.55
CA GLU A 149 -5.98 -5.43 2.44
C GLU A 149 -4.52 -4.93 2.40
N ILE A 150 -4.10 -4.21 1.35
CA ILE A 150 -2.72 -3.73 1.20
C ILE A 150 -2.66 -2.21 1.03
N TYR A 151 -3.28 -1.66 -0.01
CA TYR A 151 -3.15 -0.24 -0.38
C TYR A 151 -3.64 0.71 0.71
N TRP A 152 -4.91 0.61 1.10
CA TRP A 152 -5.51 1.54 2.05
C TRP A 152 -4.89 1.45 3.45
N PRO A 153 -4.60 0.25 4.01
CA PRO A 153 -3.86 0.14 5.26
C PRO A 153 -2.50 0.85 5.21
N TYR A 154 -1.74 0.69 4.12
CA TYR A 154 -0.46 1.36 3.92
C TYR A 154 -0.60 2.88 3.92
N HIS A 155 -1.46 3.44 3.06
CA HIS A 155 -1.62 4.89 2.94
C HIS A 155 -2.20 5.53 4.21
N LYS A 156 -3.09 4.83 4.93
CA LYS A 156 -3.58 5.30 6.25
C LYS A 156 -2.44 5.37 7.27
N ALA A 157 -1.51 4.43 7.24
CA ALA A 157 -0.37 4.44 8.14
C ALA A 157 0.61 5.57 7.83
N VAL A 158 0.90 5.81 6.54
CA VAL A 158 1.71 6.94 6.08
C VAL A 158 1.05 8.25 6.51
N ALA A 159 -0.24 8.46 6.25
CA ALA A 159 -0.97 9.65 6.66
C ALA A 159 -0.91 9.88 8.18
N ARG A 160 -1.23 8.85 8.97
CA ARG A 160 -1.18 8.93 10.44
C ARG A 160 0.21 9.29 10.98
N LEU A 161 1.27 8.74 10.39
CA LEU A 161 2.64 9.03 10.80
C LEU A 161 3.08 10.43 10.37
N THR A 162 2.69 10.88 9.18
CA THR A 162 2.90 12.26 8.73
C THR A 162 2.23 13.25 9.68
N ASP A 163 0.96 13.03 10.05
CA ASP A 163 0.24 13.87 11.00
C ASP A 163 0.94 13.91 12.37
N ARG A 164 1.39 12.75 12.85
CA ARG A 164 2.16 12.67 14.10
C ARG A 164 3.45 13.50 14.03
N GLN A 165 4.19 13.42 12.92
CA GLN A 165 5.44 14.17 12.74
C GLN A 165 5.21 15.67 12.52
N ALA A 166 4.03 16.04 12.05
CA ALA A 166 3.57 17.42 11.98
C ALA A 166 3.15 18.01 13.35
N GLY A 167 3.10 17.20 14.42
CA GLY A 167 2.76 17.65 15.77
C GLY A 167 1.35 17.25 16.25
N GLY A 168 0.64 16.38 15.53
CA GLY A 168 -0.73 15.95 15.87
C GLY A 168 -1.71 16.21 14.73
N ARG A 169 -3.00 15.95 14.94
CA ARG A 169 -4.01 16.16 13.90
C ARG A 169 -3.97 17.62 13.43
N THR A 170 -3.86 17.78 12.12
CA THR A 170 -3.83 19.05 11.40
C THR A 170 -5.21 19.67 11.25
N ASP A 171 -6.18 19.30 12.08
CA ASP A 171 -7.54 19.82 12.12
C ASP A 171 -7.55 21.22 12.75
N GLN A 172 -7.14 22.21 11.95
CA GLN A 172 -7.35 23.67 12.03
C GLN A 172 -7.10 24.42 13.37
N LYS A 173 -6.80 23.74 14.48
CA LYS A 173 -6.78 24.36 15.82
C LYS A 173 -5.51 24.12 16.64
N PHE A 174 -4.51 23.42 16.14
CA PHE A 174 -3.29 23.16 16.90
C PHE A 174 -2.06 23.90 16.35
N ALA A 175 -1.41 24.64 17.25
CA ALA A 175 -0.41 25.67 16.97
C ALA A 175 1.05 25.16 16.84
N ALA A 176 1.28 23.85 16.84
CA ALA A 176 2.63 23.28 16.68
C ALA A 176 2.91 22.91 15.21
N LYS A 177 3.14 23.94 14.38
CA LYS A 177 3.34 23.89 12.92
C LYS A 177 4.69 23.29 12.52
N LYS A 178 4.85 21.96 12.50
CA LYS A 178 5.98 21.34 11.80
C LYS A 178 5.55 20.89 10.41
N THR A 179 6.34 21.23 9.39
CA THR A 179 6.19 20.66 8.05
C THR A 179 7.14 19.47 7.94
N PRO A 180 6.66 18.22 8.06
CA PRO A 180 7.54 17.06 8.02
C PRO A 180 8.15 16.89 6.62
N LEU A 181 9.45 16.56 6.57
CA LEU A 181 10.10 16.16 5.33
C LEU A 181 9.74 14.71 5.00
N LEU A 182 9.11 14.48 3.85
CA LEU A 182 8.84 13.13 3.36
C LEU A 182 9.94 12.70 2.39
N LEU A 183 10.63 11.61 2.70
CA LEU A 183 11.68 11.03 1.87
C LEU A 183 11.22 9.69 1.31
N PHE A 184 10.95 9.66 0.00
CA PHE A 184 10.59 8.44 -0.72
C PHE A 184 11.86 7.81 -1.28
N ILE A 185 12.15 6.60 -0.82
CA ILE A 185 13.39 5.89 -1.17
C ILE A 185 13.05 4.81 -2.18
N HIS A 186 13.72 4.91 -3.32
CA HIS A 186 13.59 4.01 -4.45
C HIS A 186 14.98 3.66 -4.98
N SER A 187 15.07 2.54 -5.68
CA SER A 187 16.24 2.18 -6.47
C SER A 187 15.80 1.87 -7.89
N PHE A 188 16.76 1.80 -8.82
CA PHE A 188 16.45 1.53 -10.20
C PHE A 188 17.49 0.63 -10.85
N THR A 189 17.06 -0.14 -11.85
CA THR A 189 17.97 -1.00 -12.62
C THR A 189 18.99 -0.16 -13.38
N PRO A 190 20.29 -0.50 -13.35
CA PRO A 190 21.34 0.27 -14.01
C PRO A 190 21.21 0.26 -15.54
N ARG A 191 20.55 -0.77 -16.09
CA ARG A 191 20.24 -0.88 -17.52
C ARG A 191 18.74 -1.04 -17.74
N MET A 192 18.21 -0.33 -18.72
CA MET A 192 16.81 -0.39 -19.17
C MET A 192 16.77 -0.34 -20.69
N ASP A 193 16.03 -1.25 -21.33
CA ASP A 193 15.93 -1.35 -22.80
C ASP A 193 17.31 -1.33 -23.50
N GLY A 194 18.27 -2.07 -22.94
CA GLY A 194 19.65 -2.16 -23.46
C GLY A 194 20.55 -0.96 -23.13
N GLN A 195 19.99 0.16 -22.67
CA GLN A 195 20.72 1.39 -22.40
C GLN A 195 21.22 1.44 -20.95
N GLN A 196 22.49 1.84 -20.77
CA GLN A 196 23.05 2.14 -19.46
C GLN A 196 22.54 3.50 -18.99
N ARG A 197 22.07 3.56 -17.75
CA ARG A 197 21.71 4.83 -17.11
C ARG A 197 22.98 5.50 -16.56
N PRO A 198 23.23 6.77 -16.89
CA PRO A 198 24.51 7.43 -16.56
C PRO A 198 24.59 7.91 -15.11
N TRP A 199 23.45 8.09 -14.44
CA TRP A 199 23.38 8.57 -13.05
C TRP A 199 23.42 7.40 -12.05
N HIS A 200 24.15 7.58 -10.95
CA HIS A 200 24.16 6.65 -9.81
C HIS A 200 23.07 6.99 -8.79
N ILE A 201 22.82 8.29 -8.58
CA ILE A 201 21.76 8.81 -7.70
C ILE A 201 20.90 9.80 -8.48
N SER A 202 19.58 9.75 -8.27
CA SER A 202 18.64 10.72 -8.83
C SER A 202 17.79 11.34 -7.73
N ILE A 203 17.71 12.67 -7.70
CA ILE A 203 16.86 13.41 -6.77
C ILE A 203 15.61 13.86 -7.52
N LEU A 204 14.46 13.33 -7.13
CA LEU A 204 13.17 13.61 -7.74
C LEU A 204 12.33 14.47 -6.80
N TRP A 205 11.60 15.44 -7.36
CA TRP A 205 10.66 16.26 -6.60
C TRP A 205 9.46 16.65 -7.46
N LYS A 206 8.37 17.06 -6.79
CA LYS A 206 7.21 17.66 -7.45
C LYS A 206 7.12 19.15 -7.16
N LYS A 207 7.00 19.52 -5.88
CA LYS A 207 6.79 20.92 -5.46
C LYS A 207 8.02 21.55 -4.79
N GLU A 208 8.73 20.80 -3.94
CA GLU A 208 9.79 21.33 -3.08
C GLU A 208 11.18 21.33 -3.74
N GLU A 209 11.32 22.06 -4.86
CA GLU A 209 12.57 22.15 -5.62
C GLU A 209 13.75 22.68 -4.77
N LYS A 210 13.49 23.60 -3.84
CA LYS A 210 14.53 24.22 -3.00
C LYS A 210 15.28 23.19 -2.16
N ILE A 211 14.58 22.20 -1.61
CA ILE A 211 15.19 21.14 -0.80
C ILE A 211 15.99 20.20 -1.72
N ALA A 212 15.41 19.79 -2.85
CA ALA A 212 16.08 18.93 -3.81
C ALA A 212 17.40 19.55 -4.31
N LYS A 213 17.40 20.84 -4.69
CA LYS A 213 18.61 21.55 -5.12
C LYS A 213 19.70 21.62 -4.04
N LYS A 214 19.32 21.72 -2.75
CA LYS A 214 20.29 21.66 -1.64
C LYS A 214 20.93 20.28 -1.53
N VAL A 215 20.13 19.21 -1.65
CA VAL A 215 20.64 17.82 -1.63
C VAL A 215 21.57 17.59 -2.83
N VAL A 216 21.16 17.97 -4.04
CA VAL A 216 22.01 17.85 -5.25
C VAL A 216 23.31 18.61 -5.09
N ARG A 217 23.28 19.85 -4.57
CA ARG A 217 24.50 20.63 -4.33
C ARG A 217 25.44 19.95 -3.34
N ALA A 218 24.90 19.47 -2.21
CA ALA A 218 25.68 18.76 -1.21
C ALA A 218 26.30 17.48 -1.78
N LEU A 219 25.54 16.71 -2.56
CA LEU A 219 26.04 15.52 -3.26
C LEU A 219 27.14 15.86 -4.26
N ARG A 220 26.99 16.90 -5.09
CA ARG A 220 28.06 17.31 -6.04
C ARG A 220 29.34 17.74 -5.32
N GLN A 221 29.21 18.37 -4.16
CA GLN A 221 30.36 18.83 -3.38
C GLN A 221 31.11 17.68 -2.70
N ALA A 222 30.39 16.68 -2.20
CA ALA A 222 30.98 15.55 -1.49
C ALA A 222 31.39 14.39 -2.41
N HIS A 223 30.61 14.16 -3.47
CA HIS A 223 30.64 12.97 -4.34
C HIS A 223 30.25 13.33 -5.79
N PRO A 224 31.06 14.14 -6.51
CA PRO A 224 30.74 14.57 -7.87
C PRO A 224 30.55 13.40 -8.86
N GLU A 225 31.13 12.23 -8.59
CA GLU A 225 31.04 11.02 -9.40
C GLU A 225 29.66 10.35 -9.39
N LEU A 226 28.77 10.71 -8.44
CA LEU A 226 27.48 10.05 -8.26
C LEU A 226 26.32 10.70 -9.06
N LEU A 227 26.55 11.84 -9.71
CA LEU A 227 25.51 12.67 -10.34
C LEU A 227 25.71 12.93 -11.83
#